data_AF-A0A9D6L1H6-F1
#
_entry.id   AF-A0A9D6L1H6-F1
#
_cell.length_a   1.000
_cell.length_b   1.000
_cell.length_c   1.000
_cell.angle_alpha   90.00
_cell.angle_beta   90.00
_cell.angle_gamma   90.00
#
_symmetry.space_group_name_H-M   'P 1'
#
loop_
_entity.id
_entity.type
_entity.pdbx_description
1 polymer ?
#
loop_
_entity_poly.entity_id
_entity_poly.type
_entity_poly.pdbx_seq_one_letter_code
_entity_poly.pdbx_strand_id
1 'polypeptide(L)'
;MSCGFRIGVGPYAGYLIDSYSKQVYDVNNEKRKERHHDNFYLNNLRYGVRAQVGFNDIDFFFNYDLNPLFSTNKDANPNLNAFSFGITF
;
A
#
# COMPACT_ATOMS: atom_id res chain seq x y z
N MET A 1 24.70 -0.47 24.41
CA MET A 1 23.68 0.10 23.51
C MET A 1 24.34 0.25 22.14
N SER A 2 24.23 -0.74 21.26
CA SER A 2 24.86 -0.62 19.94
C SER A 2 24.02 0.34 19.10
N CYS A 3 24.53 1.55 18.88
CA CYS A 3 24.11 2.48 17.83
C CYS A 3 24.44 1.81 16.49
N GLY A 4 23.59 0.88 16.09
CA GLY A 4 23.81 0.04 14.91
C GLY A 4 23.04 0.62 13.75
N PHE A 5 23.76 1.19 12.78
CA PHE A 5 23.19 1.46 11.46
C PHE A 5 22.74 0.13 10.85
N ARG A 6 21.49 0.06 10.38
CA ARG A 6 20.90 -1.11 9.73
C ARG A 6 20.55 -0.74 8.30
N ILE A 7 20.81 -1.63 7.36
CA ILE A 7 20.33 -1.50 5.99
C ILE A 7 19.94 -2.88 5.47
N GLY A 8 18.88 -2.95 4.67
CA GLY A 8 18.42 -4.18 4.04
C GLY A 8 17.72 -3.89 2.73
N VAL A 9 17.88 -4.80 1.77
CA VAL A 9 17.11 -4.80 0.52
C VAL A 9 16.75 -6.24 0.19
N GLY A 10 15.53 -6.47 -0.28
CA GLY A 10 15.09 -7.81 -0.62
C GLY A 10 13.73 -7.84 -1.32
N PRO A 11 13.34 -9.00 -1.84
CA PRO A 11 12.01 -9.18 -2.40
C PRO A 11 10.95 -9.13 -1.29
N TYR A 12 9.73 -8.72 -1.63
CA TYR A 12 8.55 -8.96 -0.82
C TYR A 12 7.40 -9.46 -1.68
N ALA A 13 6.48 -10.17 -1.03
CA ALA A 13 5.18 -10.52 -1.58
C ALA A 13 4.13 -10.29 -0.49
N GLY A 14 2.94 -9.86 -0.91
CA GLY A 14 1.81 -9.61 -0.05
C GLY A 14 0.51 -10.05 -0.73
N TYR A 15 -0.44 -10.51 0.07
CA TYR A 15 -1.78 -10.86 -0.40
C TYR A 15 -2.80 -9.95 0.28
N LEU A 16 -3.59 -9.25 -0.52
CA LEU A 16 -4.70 -8.43 -0.07
C LEU A 16 -5.87 -9.37 0.26
N ILE A 17 -6.20 -9.47 1.55
CA ILE A 17 -7.28 -10.31 2.02
C ILE A 17 -8.64 -9.67 1.71
N ASP A 18 -8.74 -8.35 1.87
CA ASP A 18 -9.99 -7.63 1.70
C ASP A 18 -9.77 -6.14 1.40
N SER A 19 -10.69 -5.50 0.69
CA SER A 19 -10.63 -4.08 0.31
C SER A 19 -12.00 -3.43 0.45
N TYR A 20 -12.10 -2.40 1.29
CA TYR A 20 -13.33 -1.64 1.52
C TYR A 20 -13.09 -0.16 1.31
N SER A 21 -13.92 0.50 0.50
CA SER A 21 -13.95 1.96 0.42
C SER A 21 -15.15 2.51 1.19
N LYS A 22 -14.86 3.40 2.14
CA LYS A 22 -15.88 4.10 2.92
C LYS A 22 -15.83 5.57 2.59
N GLN A 23 -16.88 6.07 1.98
CA GLN A 23 -17.03 7.48 1.69
C GLN A 23 -18.05 8.11 2.65
N VAL A 24 -17.72 9.30 3.17
CA VAL A 24 -18.58 10.05 4.08
C VAL A 24 -18.74 11.44 3.50
N TYR A 25 -19.98 11.82 3.21
CA TYR A 25 -20.30 13.13 2.66
C TYR A 25 -21.42 13.77 3.49
N ASP A 26 -21.31 15.08 3.71
CA ASP A 26 -22.34 15.89 4.37
C ASP A 26 -23.25 16.52 3.32
N VAL A 27 -24.55 16.24 3.42
CA VAL A 27 -25.59 16.89 2.59
C VAL A 27 -26.64 17.44 3.54
N ASN A 28 -26.87 18.75 3.52
CA ASN A 28 -27.88 19.43 4.36
C ASN A 28 -27.78 19.13 5.87
N ASN A 29 -26.59 19.24 6.48
CA ASN A 29 -26.34 18.95 7.91
C ASN A 29 -26.67 17.49 8.36
N GLU A 30 -26.93 16.59 7.41
CA GLU A 30 -27.07 15.16 7.68
C GLU A 30 -25.86 14.39 7.13
N LYS A 31 -25.16 13.69 8.04
CA LYS A 31 -24.03 12.83 7.69
C LYS A 31 -24.53 11.56 7.00
N ARG A 32 -24.37 11.47 5.68
CA ARG A 32 -24.51 10.18 4.98
C ARG A 32 -23.18 9.41 4.99
N LYS A 33 -23.25 8.17 5.45
CA LYS A 33 -22.16 7.18 5.34
C LYS A 33 -22.55 6.14 4.30
N GLU A 34 -21.98 6.22 3.12
CA GLU A 34 -22.09 5.15 2.12
C GLU A 34 -20.87 4.23 2.23
N ARG A 35 -21.13 2.93 2.45
CA ARG A 35 -20.10 1.90 2.46
C ARG A 35 -20.21 1.16 1.12
N HIS A 36 -19.35 1.49 0.17
CA HIS A 36 -19.29 0.75 -1.09
C HIS A 36 -18.32 -0.42 -0.93
N HIS A 37 -18.89 -1.62 -0.99
CA HIS A 37 -18.16 -2.88 -1.02
C HIS A 37 -17.76 -3.14 -2.48
N ASP A 38 -16.82 -2.35 -2.98
CA ASP A 38 -16.32 -2.49 -4.34
C ASP A 38 -14.81 -2.75 -4.25
N ASN A 39 -14.36 -3.81 -4.91
CA ASN A 39 -12.98 -4.28 -4.84
C ASN A 39 -12.05 -3.43 -5.74
N PHE A 40 -12.56 -2.33 -6.32
CA PHE A 40 -11.91 -1.36 -7.22
C PHE A 40 -10.93 -2.00 -8.25
N TYR A 41 -11.14 -3.27 -8.59
CA TYR A 41 -10.24 -4.08 -9.41
C TYR A 41 -8.78 -4.09 -8.92
N LEU A 42 -8.49 -3.91 -7.63
CA LEU A 42 -7.11 -3.99 -7.15
C LEU A 42 -6.56 -5.40 -7.35
N ASN A 43 -5.26 -5.48 -7.65
CA ASN A 43 -4.58 -6.76 -7.71
C ASN A 43 -4.42 -7.32 -6.29
N ASN A 44 -5.03 -8.49 -6.04
CA ASN A 44 -4.98 -9.11 -4.72
C ASN A 44 -3.57 -9.62 -4.38
N LEU A 45 -2.75 -9.94 -5.38
CA LEU A 45 -1.35 -10.31 -5.18
C LEU A 45 -0.48 -9.08 -5.43
N ARG A 46 0.43 -8.78 -4.52
CA ARG A 46 1.48 -7.77 -4.70
C ARG A 46 2.84 -8.41 -4.52
N TYR A 47 3.78 -8.04 -5.37
CA TYR A 47 5.16 -8.46 -5.22
C TYR A 47 6.08 -7.38 -5.71
N GLY A 48 7.25 -7.29 -5.08
CA GLY A 48 8.18 -6.24 -5.44
C GLY A 48 9.46 -6.25 -4.63
N VAL A 49 10.08 -5.07 -4.55
CA VAL A 49 11.34 -4.87 -3.83
C VAL A 49 11.10 -3.99 -2.62
N ARG A 50 11.63 -4.41 -1.48
CA ARG A 50 11.64 -3.69 -0.22
C ARG A 50 13.06 -3.26 0.10
N ALA A 51 13.23 -1.99 0.46
CA ALA A 51 14.43 -1.45 1.07
C ALA A 51 14.10 -0.96 2.48
N GLN A 52 15.05 -1.10 3.40
CA GLN A 52 14.94 -0.62 4.77
C GLN A 52 16.26 -0.02 5.24
N VAL A 53 16.18 1.07 6.01
CA VAL A 53 17.33 1.76 6.59
C VAL A 53 16.99 2.15 8.02
N GLY A 54 17.81 1.72 8.98
CA GLY A 54 17.61 1.90 10.41
C GLY A 54 18.72 2.69 11.06
N PHE A 55 18.34 3.61 11.94
CA PHE A 55 19.24 4.38 12.80
C PHE A 55 18.68 4.37 14.22
N ASN A 56 19.40 3.76 15.15
CA ASN A 56 18.99 3.62 16.55
C ASN A 56 17.62 2.93 16.69
N ASP A 57 16.63 3.66 17.19
CA ASP A 57 15.27 3.21 17.50
C ASP A 57 14.27 3.54 16.38
N ILE A 58 14.75 3.97 15.21
CA ILE A 58 13.92 4.34 14.06
C ILE A 58 14.37 3.57 12.84
N ASP A 59 13.44 2.85 12.20
CA ASP A 59 13.63 2.18 10.92
C ASP A 59 12.73 2.80 9.85
N PHE A 60 13.31 3.20 8.73
CA PHE A 60 12.59 3.63 7.54
C PHE A 60 12.47 2.46 6.58
N PHE A 61 11.31 2.28 5.96
CA PHE A 61 11.12 1.31 4.89
C PHE A 61 10.57 1.98 3.64
N PHE A 62 10.91 1.41 2.50
CA PHE A 62 10.40 1.74 1.19
C PHE A 62 10.08 0.45 0.44
N ASN A 63 8.87 0.33 -0.10
CA ASN A 63 8.45 -0.79 -0.92
C ASN A 63 8.04 -0.26 -2.30
N TYR A 64 8.44 -0.98 -3.33
CA TYR A 64 8.04 -0.73 -4.72
C TYR A 64 7.38 -1.98 -5.29
N ASP A 65 6.11 -1.87 -5.66
CA ASP A 65 5.38 -2.96 -6.32
C ASP A 65 5.87 -3.07 -7.78
N LEU A 66 6.28 -4.28 -8.17
CA LEU A 66 6.66 -4.57 -9.56
C LEU A 66 5.45 -4.89 -10.43
N ASN A 67 4.32 -5.23 -9.80
CA ASN A 67 3.06 -5.47 -10.48
C ASN A 67 2.19 -4.19 -10.53
N PRO A 68 1.36 -4.05 -11.57
CA PRO A 68 0.41 -2.94 -11.64
C PRO A 68 -0.60 -3.03 -10.49
N LEU A 69 -0.94 -1.86 -9.93
CA LEU A 69 -1.87 -1.72 -8.81
C LEU A 69 -3.29 -2.21 -9.17
N PHE A 70 -3.66 -2.08 -10.45
CA PHE A 70 -4.97 -2.47 -10.96
C PHE A 70 -4.91 -3.77 -11.79
N SER A 71 -5.96 -4.58 -11.68
CA SER A 71 -6.13 -5.82 -12.41
C SER A 71 -6.45 -5.58 -13.88
N THR A 72 -5.85 -6.39 -14.76
CA THR A 72 -5.84 -6.30 -16.23
C THR A 72 -7.20 -6.40 -16.93
N ASN A 73 -8.32 -6.59 -16.21
CA ASN A 73 -9.64 -6.86 -16.82
C ASN A 73 -10.33 -5.66 -17.50
N LYS A 74 -9.66 -4.52 -17.70
CA LYS A 74 -10.14 -3.44 -18.56
C LYS A 74 -8.99 -2.83 -19.35
N ASP A 75 -9.10 -2.87 -20.67
CA ASP A 75 -8.12 -2.41 -21.68
C ASP A 75 -7.73 -0.91 -21.63
N ALA A 76 -8.14 -0.18 -20.58
CA ALA A 76 -7.93 1.25 -20.41
C ALA A 76 -7.28 1.63 -19.06
N ASN A 77 -6.70 0.67 -18.33
CA ASN A 77 -6.10 0.95 -17.03
C ASN A 77 -4.64 1.43 -17.19
N PRO A 78 -4.25 2.59 -16.63
CA PRO A 78 -2.88 3.04 -16.65
C PRO A 78 -1.98 2.04 -15.91
N ASN A 79 -0.82 1.74 -16.50
CA ASN A 79 0.19 0.88 -15.90
C ASN A 79 0.88 1.63 -14.74
N LEU A 80 0.20 1.69 -13.60
CA LEU A 80 0.65 2.37 -12.41
C LEU A 80 1.18 1.35 -11.40
N ASN A 81 2.47 1.46 -11.10
CA ASN A 81 3.10 0.71 -10.02
C ASN A 81 2.92 1.48 -8.71
N ALA A 82 2.51 0.77 -7.67
CA ALA A 82 2.41 1.38 -6.35
C ALA A 82 3.79 1.47 -5.70
N PHE A 83 3.96 2.47 -4.85
CA PHE A 83 5.05 2.49 -3.88
C PHE A 83 4.47 2.84 -2.50
N SER A 84 5.13 2.35 -1.45
CA SER A 84 4.79 2.68 -0.08
C SER A 84 6.06 2.94 0.71
N PHE A 85 6.00 3.85 1.67
CA PHE A 85 7.12 4.16 2.54
C PHE A 85 6.60 4.47 3.92
N GLY A 86 7.45 4.32 4.92
CA GLY A 86 7.05 4.58 6.29
C GLY A 86 8.18 4.46 7.28
N ILE A 87 7.79 4.63 8.55
CA ILE A 87 8.67 4.61 9.70
C ILE A 87 8.18 3.50 10.63
N THR A 88 9.10 2.81 11.30
CA THR A 88 8.86 1.79 12.31
C THR A 88 9.77 2.11 13.51
N PHE A 89 9.31 1.76 14.71
CA PHE A 89 9.97 2.03 16.00
C PHE A 89 10.10 0.73 16.79
#